data_AF-A0A957LHM4-F1
#
_entry.id   AF-A0A957LHM4-F1
#
_cell.length_a   1.000
_cell.length_b   1.000
_cell.length_c   1.000
_cell.angle_alpha   90.00
_cell.angle_beta   90.00
_cell.angle_gamma   90.00
#
_symmetry.space_group_name_H-M   'P 1'
#
loop_
_entity.id
_entity.type
_entity.pdbx_description
1 polymer ?
#
loop_
_entity_poly.entity_id
_entity_poly.type
_entity_poly.pdbx_seq_one_letter_code
_entity_poly.pdbx_strand_id
1 'polypeptide(L)'
;VIDDAAADFTNSGGYLSLYIQDLQTGDTLTRDPDIAFAGMSLIKIPILLETYRVLDGEPNSYHTQLITQTAALSGNYTANLLLGLISGDDDPYNGTDALTNAMRRLNLYNTFIAAPYDSIPREGRPLTFLTPANTRLDINTNPDPNMQTTTRDLGQLLSWIYACATAQPSPLDDYAAGLTTADCEDLLQMMTLNNIDSLLEAGIPESVPLAHKHGWIGDTHGDAGIVFSPQGAYTIVVILHRPGWLEWDESSPLIAEISRLAYAHFNSASPYPAEMVLPAQTAVPPTPTSDLPRAIVNGTAGIGLRLRTTPAGEEIEILPEGSVVLLLDDIPTDINGVAWRHVRSVLGSEGWVGADYLITDFLQQN
;
A
#
# COMPACT_ATOMS: atom_id res chain seq x y z
N VAL A 1 16.94 -14.89 -12.26
CA VAL A 1 15.81 -15.53 -11.55
C VAL A 1 14.70 -14.54 -11.23
N ILE A 2 14.90 -13.53 -10.37
CA ILE A 2 13.85 -12.49 -10.15
C ILE A 2 13.50 -11.76 -11.46
N ASP A 3 14.51 -11.33 -12.23
CA ASP A 3 14.26 -10.70 -13.53
C ASP A 3 13.54 -11.63 -14.51
N ASP A 4 13.80 -12.93 -14.45
CA ASP A 4 13.12 -13.92 -15.30
C ASP A 4 11.66 -14.10 -14.85
N ALA A 5 11.40 -14.16 -13.54
CA ALA A 5 10.06 -14.25 -12.97
C ALA A 5 9.20 -13.00 -13.27
N ALA A 6 9.83 -11.83 -13.34
CA ALA A 6 9.17 -10.55 -13.64
C ALA A 6 9.20 -10.19 -15.15
N ALA A 7 9.73 -11.06 -16.01
CA ALA A 7 9.94 -10.73 -17.41
C ALA A 7 8.63 -10.41 -18.14
N ASP A 8 7.59 -11.23 -17.99
CA ASP A 8 6.30 -11.01 -18.65
C ASP A 8 5.62 -9.72 -18.18
N PHE A 9 5.68 -9.44 -16.88
CA PHE A 9 5.15 -8.22 -16.29
C PHE A 9 5.86 -6.97 -16.83
N THR A 10 7.19 -7.00 -16.86
CA THR A 10 7.99 -5.84 -17.31
C THR A 10 7.96 -5.65 -18.82
N ASN A 11 7.96 -6.74 -19.60
CA ASN A 11 7.86 -6.70 -21.07
C ASN A 11 6.48 -6.21 -21.55
N SER A 12 5.44 -6.36 -20.73
CA SER A 12 4.09 -5.84 -21.00
C SER A 12 3.86 -4.41 -20.51
N GLY A 13 4.93 -3.71 -20.10
CA GLY A 13 4.86 -2.30 -19.69
C GLY A 13 4.62 -2.07 -18.20
N GLY A 14 4.72 -3.12 -17.36
CA GLY A 14 4.76 -2.99 -15.92
C GLY A 14 6.12 -2.53 -15.39
N TYR A 15 6.11 -1.84 -14.26
CA TYR A 15 7.30 -1.40 -13.54
C TYR A 15 7.44 -2.17 -12.24
N LEU A 16 8.56 -2.86 -12.07
CA LEU A 16 8.94 -3.53 -10.83
C LEU A 16 10.05 -2.74 -10.16
N SER A 17 9.80 -2.29 -8.94
CA SER A 17 10.83 -1.81 -8.02
C SER A 17 11.00 -2.77 -6.86
N LEU A 18 12.26 -3.04 -6.51
CA LEU A 18 12.65 -4.03 -5.51
C LEU A 18 13.81 -3.51 -4.66
N TYR A 19 13.70 -3.72 -3.35
CA TYR A 19 14.80 -3.60 -2.41
C TYR A 19 14.80 -4.83 -1.50
N ILE A 20 15.92 -5.54 -1.43
CA ILE A 20 16.16 -6.62 -0.48
C ILE A 20 17.48 -6.34 0.23
N GLN A 21 17.51 -6.51 1.55
CA GLN A 21 18.72 -6.36 2.35
C GLN A 21 18.88 -7.50 3.34
N ASP A 22 20.06 -8.13 3.33
CA ASP A 22 20.49 -9.03 4.40
C ASP A 22 20.79 -8.18 5.65
N LEU A 23 20.09 -8.45 6.75
CA LEU A 23 20.23 -7.66 7.97
C LEU A 23 21.40 -8.10 8.86
N GLN A 24 22.09 -9.19 8.51
CA GLN A 24 23.34 -9.61 9.15
C GLN A 24 24.56 -8.99 8.46
N THR A 25 24.58 -9.00 7.12
CA THR A 25 25.75 -8.54 6.35
C THR A 25 25.63 -7.10 5.86
N GLY A 26 24.40 -6.59 5.71
CA GLY A 26 24.12 -5.31 5.07
C GLY A 26 24.15 -5.36 3.53
N ASP A 27 24.34 -6.55 2.93
CA ASP A 27 24.32 -6.71 1.48
C ASP A 27 22.92 -6.40 0.93
N THR A 28 22.90 -5.72 -0.22
CA THR A 28 21.64 -5.29 -0.85
C THR A 28 21.51 -5.84 -2.27
N LEU A 29 20.30 -6.27 -2.61
CA LEU A 29 19.87 -6.55 -3.98
C LEU A 29 18.75 -5.57 -4.31
N THR A 30 18.89 -4.83 -5.40
CA THR A 30 17.91 -3.81 -5.80
C THR A 30 17.57 -3.88 -7.27
N ARG A 31 16.36 -3.47 -7.62
CA ARG A 31 15.90 -3.21 -8.99
C ARG A 31 15.11 -1.92 -9.00
N ASP A 32 15.54 -0.95 -9.81
CA ASP A 32 14.96 0.39 -9.93
C ASP A 32 14.47 0.99 -8.59
N PRO A 33 15.31 1.02 -7.55
CA PRO A 33 14.85 1.26 -6.19
C PRO A 33 14.53 2.73 -5.91
N ASP A 34 14.79 3.61 -6.88
CA ASP A 34 14.66 5.07 -6.81
C ASP A 34 13.53 5.59 -7.74
N ILE A 35 12.58 4.73 -8.12
CA ILE A 35 11.33 5.16 -8.76
C ILE A 35 10.36 5.64 -7.69
N ALA A 36 9.78 6.83 -7.87
CA ALA A 36 8.72 7.33 -6.99
C ALA A 36 7.41 6.62 -7.31
N PHE A 37 6.76 6.06 -6.29
CA PHE A 37 5.43 5.46 -6.38
C PHE A 37 4.46 6.18 -5.44
N ALA A 38 3.15 5.95 -5.64
CA ALA A 38 2.17 6.29 -4.62
C ALA A 38 2.55 5.57 -3.31
N GLY A 39 2.62 6.33 -2.22
CA GLY A 39 3.05 5.81 -0.92
C GLY A 39 2.03 4.85 -0.31
N MET A 40 0.74 5.03 -0.65
CA MET A 40 -0.37 4.18 -0.19
C MET A 40 -0.29 3.95 1.34
N SER A 41 -0.78 2.80 1.79
CA SER A 41 -0.64 2.38 3.19
C SER A 41 0.80 2.07 3.62
N LEU A 42 1.80 2.09 2.73
CA LEU A 42 3.20 1.85 3.11
C LEU A 42 3.75 3.00 3.97
N ILE A 43 3.24 4.23 3.82
CA ILE A 43 3.58 5.38 4.67
C ILE A 43 3.15 5.18 6.14
N LYS A 44 2.30 4.18 6.43
CA LYS A 44 2.00 3.84 7.82
C LYS A 44 3.23 3.31 8.56
N ILE A 45 4.26 2.78 7.86
CA ILE A 45 5.54 2.39 8.49
C ILE A 45 6.23 3.59 9.16
N PRO A 46 6.56 4.69 8.46
CA PRO A 46 7.14 5.86 9.12
C PRO A 46 6.19 6.52 10.12
N ILE A 47 4.86 6.46 9.94
CA ILE A 47 3.90 6.94 10.96
C ILE A 47 4.04 6.14 12.26
N LEU A 48 4.12 4.82 12.17
CA LEU A 48 4.32 3.97 13.35
C LEU A 48 5.64 4.30 14.04
N LEU A 49 6.75 4.41 13.29
CA LEU A 49 8.05 4.80 13.86
C LEU A 49 7.99 6.14 14.61
N GLU A 50 7.47 7.18 13.96
CA GLU A 50 7.38 8.50 14.57
C GLU A 50 6.42 8.53 15.75
N THR A 51 5.36 7.70 15.73
CA THR A 51 4.47 7.53 16.88
C THR A 51 5.25 7.05 18.09
N TYR A 52 5.96 5.93 17.98
CA TYR A 52 6.77 5.41 19.08
C TYR A 52 7.83 6.40 19.54
N ARG A 53 8.46 7.13 18.61
CA ARG A 53 9.47 8.14 18.95
C ARG A 53 8.94 9.29 19.82
N VAL A 54 7.66 9.66 19.69
CA VAL A 54 7.08 10.78 20.46
C VAL A 54 6.40 10.33 21.75
N LEU A 55 6.16 9.03 21.92
CA LEU A 55 5.59 8.51 23.16
C LEU A 55 6.59 8.65 24.31
N ASP A 56 6.08 9.03 25.47
CA ASP A 56 6.85 9.04 26.72
C ASP A 56 6.59 7.72 27.46
N GLY A 57 7.34 6.68 27.05
CA GLY A 57 7.20 5.31 27.55
C GLY A 57 6.19 4.45 26.77
N GLU A 58 5.85 3.29 27.35
CA GLU A 58 5.02 2.28 26.70
C GLU A 58 3.64 2.82 26.24
N PRO A 59 3.13 2.38 25.07
CA PRO A 59 1.79 2.72 24.63
C PRO A 59 0.72 2.35 25.66
N ASN A 60 -0.10 3.31 26.07
CA ASN A 60 -1.31 3.02 26.85
C ASN A 60 -2.38 2.36 25.96
N SER A 61 -3.49 1.91 26.56
CA SER A 61 -4.55 1.21 25.82
C SER A 61 -5.13 1.97 24.62
N TYR A 62 -5.19 3.30 24.69
CA TYR A 62 -5.64 4.14 23.57
C TYR A 62 -4.59 4.16 22.45
N HIS A 63 -3.31 4.38 22.80
CA HIS A 63 -2.22 4.34 21.82
C HIS A 63 -2.12 2.96 21.16
N THR A 64 -2.18 1.87 21.93
CA THR A 64 -2.19 0.50 21.40
C THR A 64 -3.33 0.29 20.41
N GLN A 65 -4.54 0.77 20.72
CA GLN A 65 -5.66 0.65 19.78
C GLN A 65 -5.39 1.36 18.45
N LEU A 66 -4.87 2.59 18.48
CA LEU A 66 -4.55 3.34 17.26
C LEU A 66 -3.44 2.67 16.46
N ILE A 67 -2.39 2.20 17.15
CA ILE A 67 -1.24 1.51 16.55
C ILE A 67 -1.70 0.21 15.90
N THR A 68 -2.44 -0.65 16.60
CA THR A 68 -2.92 -1.92 16.06
C THR A 68 -3.86 -1.72 14.88
N GLN A 69 -4.81 -0.79 14.94
CA GLN A 69 -5.71 -0.53 13.80
C GLN A 69 -4.96 0.04 12.59
N THR A 70 -3.92 0.83 12.81
CA THR A 70 -3.09 1.37 11.72
C THR A 70 -2.19 0.32 11.09
N ALA A 71 -1.53 -0.50 11.92
CA ALA A 71 -0.60 -1.54 11.48
C ALA A 71 -1.34 -2.73 10.84
N ALA A 72 -2.30 -3.33 11.56
CA ALA A 72 -2.95 -4.58 11.19
C ALA A 72 -4.15 -4.41 10.24
N LEU A 73 -5.00 -3.41 10.50
CA LEU A 73 -6.24 -3.20 9.74
C LEU A 73 -6.12 -2.08 8.71
N SER A 74 -4.94 -1.48 8.60
CA SER A 74 -4.66 -0.37 7.69
C SER A 74 -5.63 0.82 7.83
N GLY A 75 -6.13 1.11 9.04
CA GLY A 75 -7.08 2.20 9.27
C GLY A 75 -6.53 3.59 8.90
N ASN A 76 -7.19 4.27 7.95
CA ASN A 76 -6.84 5.66 7.58
C ASN A 76 -7.17 6.65 8.70
N TYR A 77 -8.34 6.48 9.32
CA TYR A 77 -8.76 7.32 10.45
C TYR A 77 -7.76 7.26 11.61
N THR A 78 -7.32 6.05 12.00
CA THR A 78 -6.33 5.90 13.08
C THR A 78 -4.96 6.39 12.68
N ALA A 79 -4.54 6.21 11.42
CA ALA A 79 -3.30 6.81 10.92
C ALA A 79 -3.33 8.35 11.02
N ASN A 80 -4.48 8.97 10.73
CA ASN A 80 -4.65 10.41 10.89
C ASN A 80 -4.60 10.85 12.36
N LEU A 81 -5.19 10.08 13.28
CA LEU A 81 -5.05 10.36 14.72
C LEU A 81 -3.59 10.24 15.20
N LEU A 82 -2.85 9.25 14.68
CA LEU A 82 -1.41 9.12 14.96
C LEU A 82 -0.60 10.30 14.40
N LEU A 83 -0.95 10.84 13.22
CA LEU A 83 -0.35 12.08 12.72
C LEU A 83 -0.54 13.24 13.70
N GLY A 84 -1.74 13.41 14.25
CA GLY A 84 -1.98 14.41 15.30
C GLY A 84 -1.07 14.21 16.51
N LEU A 85 -1.03 12.97 17.03
CA LEU A 85 -0.15 12.58 18.15
C LEU A 85 1.32 12.91 17.88
N ILE A 86 1.84 12.62 16.68
CA ILE A 86 3.22 12.93 16.26
C ILE A 86 3.52 14.43 16.35
N SER A 87 2.55 15.28 15.99
CA SER A 87 2.71 16.73 16.08
C SER A 87 2.42 17.32 17.47
N GLY A 88 1.80 16.55 18.38
CA GLY A 88 1.28 17.07 19.64
C GLY A 88 0.08 18.02 19.48
N ASP A 89 -0.66 17.90 18.38
CA ASP A 89 -1.80 18.74 18.00
C ASP A 89 -2.91 17.84 17.41
N ASP A 90 -4.17 18.20 17.58
CA ASP A 90 -5.30 17.46 17.01
C ASP A 90 -5.42 17.65 15.49
N ASP A 91 -4.67 18.59 14.88
CA ASP A 91 -4.65 18.78 13.43
C ASP A 91 -3.66 17.84 12.71
N PRO A 92 -4.13 16.79 12.01
CA PRO A 92 -3.25 15.83 11.35
C PRO A 92 -2.38 16.43 10.25
N TYR A 93 -2.70 17.62 9.74
CA TYR A 93 -1.84 18.31 8.78
C TYR A 93 -0.51 18.75 9.41
N ASN A 94 -0.51 19.17 10.68
CA ASN A 94 0.75 19.43 11.39
C ASN A 94 1.55 18.13 11.55
N GLY A 95 0.87 17.01 11.74
CA GLY A 95 1.45 15.67 11.70
C GLY A 95 2.10 15.32 10.37
N THR A 96 1.48 15.69 9.23
CA THR A 96 2.08 15.46 7.91
C THR A 96 3.40 16.22 7.71
N ASP A 97 3.47 17.45 8.22
CA ASP A 97 4.72 18.23 8.21
C ASP A 97 5.78 17.60 9.11
N ALA A 98 5.38 17.17 10.31
CA ALA A 98 6.27 16.51 11.25
C ALA A 98 6.86 15.22 10.66
N LEU A 99 6.03 14.38 10.04
CA LEU A 99 6.45 13.14 9.38
C LEU A 99 7.37 13.41 8.18
N THR A 100 7.01 14.33 7.29
CA THR A 100 7.85 14.66 6.14
C THR A 100 9.20 15.25 6.56
N ASN A 101 9.22 16.10 7.59
CA ASN A 101 10.46 16.63 8.13
C ASN A 101 11.30 15.55 8.85
N ALA A 102 10.67 14.57 9.49
CA ALA A 102 11.34 13.40 10.05
C ALA A 102 12.07 12.61 8.96
N MET A 103 11.39 12.26 7.87
CA MET A 103 12.00 11.53 6.76
C MET A 103 13.18 12.30 6.15
N ARG A 104 13.08 13.63 6.01
CA ARG A 104 14.18 14.47 5.54
C ARG A 104 15.38 14.50 6.49
N ARG A 105 15.16 14.53 7.81
CA ARG A 105 16.26 14.46 8.80
C ARG A 105 17.00 13.11 8.72
N LEU A 106 16.31 12.06 8.30
CA LEU A 106 16.86 10.73 8.04
C LEU A 106 17.44 10.57 6.62
N ASN A 107 17.49 11.64 5.82
CA ASN A 107 17.85 11.62 4.40
C ASN A 107 16.96 10.73 3.50
N LEU A 108 15.77 10.36 3.96
CA LEU A 108 14.74 9.62 3.21
C LEU A 108 13.85 10.59 2.43
N TYR A 109 14.46 11.37 1.52
CA TYR A 109 13.79 12.49 0.85
C TYR A 109 12.63 12.09 -0.07
N ASN A 110 12.59 10.84 -0.53
CA ASN A 110 11.56 10.39 -1.47
C ASN A 110 10.29 9.91 -0.75
N THR A 111 10.37 9.72 0.57
CA THR A 111 9.24 9.34 1.43
C THR A 111 8.63 10.57 2.08
N PHE A 112 7.37 10.86 1.75
CA PHE A 112 6.66 12.00 2.33
C PHE A 112 5.15 11.81 2.37
N ILE A 113 4.50 12.68 3.16
CA ILE A 113 3.05 12.88 3.15
C ILE A 113 2.76 14.40 3.26
N ALA A 114 1.90 14.91 2.38
CA ALA A 114 1.54 16.33 2.27
C ALA A 114 0.11 16.61 2.73
N ALA A 115 -0.75 15.59 2.73
CA ALA A 115 -2.11 15.63 3.25
C ALA A 115 -2.42 14.33 4.02
N PRO A 116 -3.24 14.38 5.08
CA PRO A 116 -3.72 13.19 5.77
C PRO A 116 -4.46 12.24 4.81
N TYR A 117 -4.62 10.98 5.21
CA TYR A 117 -5.42 10.03 4.42
C TYR A 117 -6.84 10.55 4.23
N ASP A 118 -7.43 10.25 3.07
CA ASP A 118 -8.79 10.64 2.67
C ASP A 118 -9.00 12.17 2.67
N SER A 119 -7.91 12.94 2.48
CA SER A 119 -7.91 14.40 2.46
C SER A 119 -7.07 14.94 1.30
N ILE A 120 -7.33 16.19 0.93
CA ILE A 120 -6.53 16.95 -0.03
C ILE A 120 -5.77 18.09 0.67
N PRO A 121 -4.64 18.56 0.14
CA PRO A 121 -3.93 19.71 0.72
C PRO A 121 -4.82 20.95 0.86
N ARG A 122 -4.73 21.61 2.01
CA ARG A 122 -5.44 22.88 2.27
C ARG A 122 -4.77 24.04 1.53
N GLU A 123 -5.52 25.13 1.34
CA GLU A 123 -4.98 26.38 0.79
C GLU A 123 -3.72 26.82 1.57
N GLY A 124 -2.67 27.20 0.84
CA GLY A 124 -1.38 27.59 1.42
C GLY A 124 -0.43 26.44 1.75
N ARG A 125 -0.85 25.18 1.62
CA ARG A 125 0.02 24.01 1.74
C ARG A 125 0.49 23.51 0.37
N PRO A 126 1.69 22.92 0.27
CA PRO A 126 2.15 22.36 -0.99
C PRO A 126 1.25 21.22 -1.45
N LEU A 127 0.94 21.18 -2.75
CA LEU A 127 0.23 20.05 -3.36
C LEU A 127 1.08 18.78 -3.43
N THR A 128 2.40 18.94 -3.40
CA THR A 128 3.38 17.85 -3.42
C THR A 128 4.73 18.37 -2.96
N PHE A 129 5.64 17.47 -2.62
CA PHE A 129 7.04 17.80 -2.38
C PHE A 129 7.90 17.30 -3.54
N LEU A 130 8.80 18.15 -4.01
CA LEU A 130 9.78 17.76 -5.04
C LEU A 130 10.89 16.93 -4.40
N THR A 131 11.16 15.78 -4.99
CA THR A 131 12.16 14.80 -4.55
C THR A 131 13.04 14.39 -5.73
N PRO A 132 14.25 13.87 -5.50
CA PRO A 132 15.05 13.31 -6.58
C PRO A 132 14.30 12.24 -7.39
N ALA A 133 13.50 11.38 -6.75
CA ALA A 133 12.77 10.32 -7.42
C ALA A 133 11.60 10.82 -8.29
N ASN A 134 10.83 11.81 -7.84
CA ASN A 134 9.65 12.32 -8.57
C ASN A 134 9.95 13.48 -9.53
N THR A 135 11.22 13.88 -9.63
CA THR A 135 11.71 14.86 -10.63
C THR A 135 12.55 14.22 -11.74
N ARG A 136 12.57 12.88 -11.78
CA ARG A 136 13.16 12.10 -12.86
C ARG A 136 12.47 12.39 -14.20
N LEU A 137 13.26 12.36 -15.27
CA LEU A 137 12.79 12.60 -16.65
C LEU A 137 12.71 11.32 -17.49
N ASP A 138 13.29 10.23 -17.00
CA ASP A 138 13.36 8.94 -17.67
C ASP A 138 12.17 8.04 -17.35
N ILE A 139 11.50 8.26 -16.22
CA ILE A 139 10.36 7.47 -15.75
C ILE A 139 9.42 8.31 -14.89
N ASN A 140 8.12 8.04 -15.02
CA ASN A 140 7.08 8.65 -14.19
C ASN A 140 5.90 7.69 -14.06
N THR A 141 5.57 7.25 -12.84
CA THR A 141 4.42 6.38 -12.55
C THR A 141 3.14 7.17 -12.26
N ASN A 142 3.16 8.49 -12.45
CA ASN A 142 2.12 9.43 -12.00
C ASN A 142 1.68 9.18 -10.55
N PRO A 143 2.63 9.11 -9.59
CA PRO A 143 2.31 8.75 -8.21
C PRO A 143 1.38 9.78 -7.55
N ASP A 144 0.66 9.36 -6.51
CA ASP A 144 -0.15 10.27 -5.68
C ASP A 144 0.69 11.51 -5.30
N PRO A 145 0.28 12.73 -5.71
CA PRO A 145 1.06 13.93 -5.43
C PRO A 145 1.20 14.20 -3.93
N ASN A 146 0.27 13.72 -3.11
CA ASN A 146 0.23 13.99 -1.68
C ASN A 146 1.02 12.99 -0.86
N MET A 147 1.38 11.82 -1.39
CA MET A 147 1.97 10.77 -0.60
C MET A 147 2.80 9.83 -1.47
N GLN A 148 4.11 9.83 -1.27
CA GLN A 148 5.03 9.08 -2.13
C GLN A 148 6.13 8.42 -1.33
N THR A 149 6.71 7.40 -1.93
CA THR A 149 7.89 6.70 -1.40
C THR A 149 8.66 6.01 -2.53
N THR A 150 9.79 5.41 -2.17
CA THR A 150 10.60 4.54 -3.02
C THR A 150 10.89 3.25 -2.25
N THR A 151 11.23 2.16 -2.96
CA THR A 151 11.62 0.92 -2.28
C THR A 151 12.96 1.08 -1.55
N ARG A 152 13.87 1.95 -2.03
CA ARG A 152 15.09 2.31 -1.30
C ARG A 152 14.78 2.93 0.06
N ASP A 153 13.94 3.96 0.11
CA ASP A 153 13.70 4.70 1.34
C ASP A 153 13.02 3.80 2.39
N LEU A 154 11.99 3.05 2.01
CA LEU A 154 11.33 2.10 2.92
C LEU A 154 12.26 0.96 3.34
N GLY A 155 13.06 0.44 2.41
CA GLY A 155 14.00 -0.64 2.68
C GLY A 155 15.06 -0.23 3.70
N GLN A 156 15.62 0.98 3.56
CA GLN A 156 16.55 1.55 4.52
C GLN A 156 15.87 1.80 5.87
N LEU A 157 14.68 2.41 5.89
CA LEU A 157 13.94 2.67 7.11
C LEU A 157 13.67 1.39 7.90
N LEU A 158 13.18 0.34 7.25
CA LEU A 158 12.94 -0.96 7.86
C LEU A 158 14.24 -1.57 8.41
N SER A 159 15.35 -1.47 7.67
CA SER A 159 16.65 -1.96 8.16
C SER A 159 17.10 -1.25 9.44
N TRP A 160 16.81 0.05 9.58
CA TRP A 160 17.16 0.81 10.78
C TRP A 160 16.21 0.52 11.94
N ILE A 161 14.91 0.31 11.67
CA ILE A 161 13.96 -0.17 12.69
C ILE A 161 14.42 -1.52 13.25
N TYR A 162 14.86 -2.45 12.40
CA TYR A 162 15.43 -3.72 12.84
C TYR A 162 16.70 -3.54 13.67
N ALA A 163 17.62 -2.67 13.22
CA ALA A 163 18.84 -2.38 13.96
C ALA A 163 18.51 -1.82 15.36
N CYS A 164 17.56 -0.88 15.47
CA CYS A 164 17.06 -0.38 16.75
C CYS A 164 16.48 -1.49 17.64
N ALA A 165 15.63 -2.35 17.09
CA ALA A 165 15.01 -3.48 17.80
C ALA A 165 16.03 -4.56 18.24
N THR A 166 17.22 -4.57 17.66
CA THR A 166 18.29 -5.53 18.00
C THR A 166 19.51 -4.87 18.65
N ALA A 167 19.37 -3.60 19.06
CA ALA A 167 20.44 -2.78 19.65
C ALA A 167 21.72 -2.71 18.80
N GLN A 168 21.56 -2.73 17.47
CA GLN A 168 22.62 -2.52 16.50
C GLN A 168 22.71 -1.03 16.12
N PRO A 169 23.92 -0.50 15.86
CA PRO A 169 24.10 0.89 15.47
C PRO A 169 23.33 1.24 14.20
N SER A 170 22.65 2.38 14.19
CA SER A 170 21.92 2.87 13.01
C SER A 170 21.75 4.39 13.01
N PRO A 171 21.36 5.01 11.89
CA PRO A 171 20.99 6.43 11.85
C PRO A 171 19.86 6.82 12.80
N LEU A 172 19.07 5.87 13.34
CA LEU A 172 18.06 6.19 14.35
C LEU A 172 18.68 6.59 15.70
N ASP A 173 19.89 6.15 16.02
CA ASP A 173 20.57 6.45 17.30
C ASP A 173 20.82 7.95 17.48
N ASP A 174 21.28 8.61 16.40
CA ASP A 174 21.53 10.05 16.38
C ASP A 174 20.23 10.86 16.24
N TYR A 175 19.23 10.27 15.61
CA TYR A 175 17.97 10.92 15.28
C TYR A 175 16.99 10.96 16.47
N ALA A 176 16.96 9.92 17.30
CA ALA A 176 15.86 9.69 18.23
C ALA A 176 16.31 9.68 19.70
N ALA A 177 16.34 10.87 20.32
CA ALA A 177 16.54 11.01 21.77
C ALA A 177 15.39 10.43 22.65
N GLY A 178 14.49 9.62 22.10
CA GLY A 178 13.34 9.04 22.80
C GLY A 178 12.83 7.71 22.22
N LEU A 179 13.52 7.13 21.23
CA LEU A 179 13.16 5.81 20.70
C LEU A 179 14.04 4.76 21.37
N THR A 180 13.43 3.76 22.00
CA THR A 180 14.15 2.68 22.68
C THR A 180 14.13 1.39 21.85
N THR A 181 15.00 0.44 22.18
CA THR A 181 14.96 -0.92 21.59
C THR A 181 13.58 -1.57 21.77
N ALA A 182 12.96 -1.41 22.95
CA ALA A 182 11.64 -1.96 23.23
C ALA A 182 10.55 -1.35 22.34
N ASP A 183 10.65 -0.06 22.01
CA ASP A 183 9.71 0.61 21.11
C ASP A 183 9.80 0.04 19.68
N CYS A 184 11.03 -0.19 19.20
CA CYS A 184 11.25 -0.79 17.89
C CYS A 184 10.84 -2.27 17.86
N GLU A 185 11.04 -3.03 18.94
CA GLU A 185 10.53 -4.39 19.09
C GLU A 185 9.00 -4.42 19.03
N ASP A 186 8.32 -3.54 19.77
CA ASP A 186 6.85 -3.45 19.78
C ASP A 186 6.30 -3.00 18.42
N LEU A 187 6.94 -2.03 17.76
CA LEU A 187 6.60 -1.63 16.38
C LEU A 187 6.62 -2.84 15.43
N LEU A 188 7.72 -3.59 15.42
CA LEU A 188 7.85 -4.78 14.56
C LEU A 188 6.80 -5.83 14.93
N GLN A 189 6.57 -6.05 16.22
CA GLN A 189 5.53 -6.96 16.71
C GLN A 189 4.14 -6.55 16.21
N MET A 190 3.79 -5.26 16.24
CA MET A 190 2.52 -4.76 15.73
C MET A 190 2.40 -4.93 14.21
N MET A 191 3.50 -4.80 13.47
CA MET A 191 3.53 -5.06 12.04
C MET A 191 3.35 -6.55 11.69
N THR A 192 3.62 -7.48 12.61
CA THR A 192 3.31 -8.92 12.40
C THR A 192 1.82 -9.25 12.46
N LEU A 193 1.00 -8.32 12.97
CA LEU A 193 -0.46 -8.49 13.05
C LEU A 193 -1.15 -8.16 11.74
N ASN A 194 -0.44 -7.56 10.77
CA ASN A 194 -0.92 -7.44 9.41
C ASN A 194 -0.95 -8.84 8.78
N ASN A 195 -2.14 -9.37 8.54
CA ASN A 195 -2.34 -10.67 7.89
C ASN A 195 -3.41 -10.52 6.81
N ILE A 196 -3.01 -10.70 5.55
CA ILE A 196 -3.88 -10.65 4.37
C ILE A 196 -3.82 -11.94 3.53
N ASP A 197 -3.04 -12.94 3.94
CA ASP A 197 -2.83 -14.22 3.26
C ASP A 197 -2.40 -14.07 1.78
N SER A 198 -1.67 -13.00 1.45
CA SER A 198 -1.33 -12.60 0.08
C SER A 198 0.00 -11.84 0.03
N LEU A 199 0.45 -11.46 -1.16
CA LEU A 199 1.68 -10.67 -1.38
C LEU A 199 2.91 -11.37 -0.77
N LEU A 200 3.67 -10.68 0.10
CA LEU A 200 4.88 -11.27 0.69
C LEU A 200 4.57 -12.51 1.53
N GLU A 201 3.44 -12.53 2.24
CA GLU A 201 3.00 -13.62 3.13
C GLU A 201 2.90 -14.94 2.37
N ALA A 202 2.31 -14.90 1.17
CA ALA A 202 2.11 -16.09 0.33
C ALA A 202 3.42 -16.70 -0.21
N GLY A 203 4.53 -15.94 -0.16
CA GLY A 203 5.84 -16.41 -0.61
C GLY A 203 6.68 -17.13 0.47
N ILE A 204 6.24 -17.13 1.73
CA ILE A 204 7.00 -17.71 2.86
C ILE A 204 6.18 -18.76 3.61
N PRO A 205 6.82 -19.70 4.34
CA PRO A 205 6.09 -20.62 5.19
C PRO A 205 5.31 -19.89 6.30
N GLU A 206 4.07 -20.32 6.60
CA GLU A 206 3.22 -19.73 7.66
C GLU A 206 3.89 -19.65 9.04
N SER A 207 4.86 -20.52 9.32
CA SER A 207 5.60 -20.52 10.59
C SER A 207 6.68 -19.42 10.68
N VAL A 208 6.97 -18.72 9.59
CA VAL A 208 8.01 -17.68 9.52
C VAL A 208 7.36 -16.34 9.83
N PRO A 209 7.78 -15.64 10.91
CA PRO A 209 7.23 -14.32 11.20
C PRO A 209 7.59 -13.31 10.12
N LEU A 210 6.61 -12.47 9.77
CA LEU A 210 6.74 -11.36 8.83
C LEU A 210 6.17 -10.09 9.46
N ALA A 211 7.01 -9.11 9.73
CA ALA A 211 6.58 -7.78 10.11
C ALA A 211 6.49 -6.93 8.85
N HIS A 212 5.28 -6.60 8.38
CA HIS A 212 5.13 -5.92 7.10
C HIS A 212 3.91 -5.00 7.02
N LYS A 213 3.87 -4.24 5.92
CA LYS A 213 2.74 -3.40 5.56
C LYS A 213 2.53 -3.46 4.05
N HIS A 214 1.33 -3.84 3.65
CA HIS A 214 0.86 -3.75 2.27
C HIS A 214 0.22 -2.39 1.95
N GLY A 215 0.10 -2.07 0.67
CA GLY A 215 -0.75 -1.02 0.12
C GLY A 215 -1.07 -1.27 -1.35
N TRP A 216 -2.29 -0.91 -1.77
CA TRP A 216 -2.69 -0.98 -3.17
C TRP A 216 -3.65 0.15 -3.54
N ILE A 217 -3.54 0.60 -4.78
CA ILE A 217 -4.49 1.43 -5.52
C ILE A 217 -4.62 0.86 -6.93
N GLY A 218 -5.54 1.37 -7.75
CA GLY A 218 -5.87 0.75 -9.04
C GLY A 218 -4.70 0.43 -9.97
N ASP A 219 -3.61 1.20 -9.93
CA ASP A 219 -2.46 1.05 -10.83
C ASP A 219 -1.14 0.66 -10.13
N THR A 220 -1.12 0.59 -8.80
CA THR A 220 0.10 0.45 -8.01
C THR A 220 -0.15 -0.43 -6.80
N HIS A 221 0.55 -1.56 -6.68
CA HIS A 221 0.44 -2.50 -5.56
C HIS A 221 1.82 -2.73 -4.95
N GLY A 222 1.90 -2.83 -3.62
CA GLY A 222 3.18 -3.07 -2.97
C GLY A 222 3.06 -3.59 -1.55
N ASP A 223 4.19 -4.12 -1.08
CA ASP A 223 4.33 -4.68 0.26
C ASP A 223 5.79 -4.52 0.72
N ALA A 224 5.95 -4.16 1.99
CA ALA A 224 7.21 -3.76 2.59
C ALA A 224 7.33 -4.35 3.99
N GLY A 225 8.39 -5.11 4.26
CA GLY A 225 8.55 -5.75 5.56
C GLY A 225 9.89 -6.40 5.82
N ILE A 226 9.97 -7.06 6.98
CA ILE A 226 11.10 -7.84 7.44
C ILE A 226 10.64 -9.28 7.66
N VAL A 227 11.33 -10.22 7.01
CA VAL A 227 11.13 -11.65 7.20
C VAL A 227 12.11 -12.15 8.25
N PHE A 228 11.61 -12.76 9.32
CA PHE A 228 12.44 -13.34 10.38
C PHE A 228 12.73 -14.81 10.11
N SER A 229 13.58 -15.05 9.11
CA SER A 229 13.84 -16.42 8.66
C SER A 229 14.83 -17.18 9.57
N PRO A 230 14.79 -18.52 9.60
CA PRO A 230 15.67 -19.32 10.46
C PRO A 230 17.18 -19.05 10.31
N GLN A 231 17.65 -18.72 9.09
CA GLN A 231 19.07 -18.47 8.83
C GLN A 231 19.47 -16.99 8.97
N GLY A 232 18.50 -16.08 9.01
CA GLY A 232 18.74 -14.66 9.16
C GLY A 232 17.52 -13.80 8.81
N ALA A 233 17.44 -12.63 9.41
CA ALA A 233 16.41 -11.67 9.05
C ALA A 233 16.82 -10.92 7.77
N TYR A 234 15.85 -10.58 6.93
CA TYR A 234 16.08 -9.73 5.77
C TYR A 234 14.91 -8.77 5.55
N THR A 235 15.21 -7.56 5.09
CA THR A 235 14.20 -6.61 4.61
C THR A 235 13.85 -6.95 3.17
N ILE A 236 12.57 -6.83 2.81
CA ILE A 236 12.09 -6.92 1.44
C ILE A 236 11.02 -5.86 1.20
N VAL A 237 11.16 -5.11 0.11
CA VAL A 237 10.18 -4.12 -0.35
C VAL A 237 9.96 -4.34 -1.84
N VAL A 238 8.72 -4.62 -2.22
CA VAL A 238 8.30 -4.82 -3.61
C VAL A 238 7.19 -3.84 -3.92
N ILE A 239 7.35 -3.05 -4.99
CA ILE A 239 6.29 -2.22 -5.53
C ILE A 239 6.17 -2.50 -7.04
N LEU A 240 4.96 -2.83 -7.46
CA LEU A 240 4.56 -3.03 -8.84
C LEU A 240 3.67 -1.87 -9.27
N HIS A 241 3.89 -1.35 -10.47
CA HIS A 241 3.03 -0.35 -11.09
C HIS A 241 2.73 -0.68 -12.54
N ARG A 242 1.51 -0.42 -12.98
CA ARG A 242 1.14 -0.44 -14.40
C ARG A 242 0.28 0.77 -14.71
N PRO A 243 0.64 1.60 -15.71
CA PRO A 243 -0.20 2.72 -16.11
C PRO A 243 -1.65 2.31 -16.38
N GLY A 244 -2.60 3.00 -15.75
CA GLY A 244 -4.03 2.77 -15.91
C GLY A 244 -4.62 1.80 -14.89
N TRP A 245 -4.28 0.52 -14.99
CA TRP A 245 -4.79 -0.51 -14.08
C TRP A 245 -3.81 -1.68 -13.93
N LEU A 246 -3.62 -2.13 -12.69
CA LEU A 246 -2.82 -3.30 -12.33
C LEU A 246 -3.76 -4.37 -11.76
N GLU A 247 -3.88 -5.49 -12.47
CA GLU A 247 -4.75 -6.57 -12.02
C GLU A 247 -4.17 -7.25 -10.76
N TRP A 248 -5.03 -7.47 -9.77
CA TRP A 248 -4.65 -8.15 -8.52
C TRP A 248 -4.11 -9.56 -8.80
N ASP A 249 -4.79 -10.30 -9.68
CA ASP A 249 -4.44 -11.67 -10.10
C ASP A 249 -3.09 -11.77 -10.83
N GLU A 250 -2.50 -10.64 -11.23
CA GLU A 250 -1.15 -10.59 -11.78
C GLU A 250 -0.14 -10.16 -10.72
N SER A 251 -0.44 -9.07 -10.03
CA SER A 251 0.46 -8.45 -9.06
C SER A 251 0.72 -9.31 -7.81
N SER A 252 -0.32 -9.90 -7.23
CA SER A 252 -0.23 -10.67 -6.00
C SER A 252 0.65 -11.92 -6.15
N PRO A 253 0.42 -12.81 -7.13
CA PRO A 253 1.29 -13.97 -7.33
C PRO A 253 2.72 -13.57 -7.72
N LEU A 254 2.93 -12.45 -8.43
CA LEU A 254 4.28 -11.97 -8.73
C LEU A 254 5.03 -11.51 -7.47
N ILE A 255 4.38 -10.74 -6.57
CA ILE A 255 4.99 -10.35 -5.29
C ILE A 255 5.27 -11.59 -4.42
N ALA A 256 4.34 -12.55 -4.40
CA ALA A 256 4.53 -13.82 -3.70
C ALA A 256 5.72 -14.63 -4.27
N GLU A 257 5.87 -14.68 -5.59
CA GLU A 257 6.99 -15.38 -6.23
C GLU A 257 8.33 -14.70 -5.92
N ILE A 258 8.38 -13.37 -5.94
CA ILE A 258 9.58 -12.62 -5.55
C ILE A 258 9.93 -12.90 -4.08
N SER A 259 8.93 -12.91 -3.19
CA SER A 259 9.09 -13.25 -1.77
C SER A 259 9.61 -14.68 -1.58
N ARG A 260 9.06 -15.65 -2.33
CA ARG A 260 9.51 -17.05 -2.33
C ARG A 260 10.95 -17.21 -2.79
N LEU A 261 11.33 -16.51 -3.86
CA LEU A 261 12.70 -16.50 -4.38
C LEU A 261 13.68 -15.88 -3.39
N ALA A 262 13.30 -14.78 -2.73
CA ALA A 262 14.09 -14.17 -1.67
C ALA A 262 14.26 -15.14 -0.49
N TYR A 263 13.17 -15.74 0.00
CA TYR A 263 13.21 -16.69 1.11
C TYR A 263 14.12 -17.89 0.82
N ALA A 264 14.01 -18.46 -0.39
CA ALA A 264 14.84 -19.58 -0.84
C ALA A 264 16.33 -19.21 -0.91
N HIS A 265 16.67 -17.97 -1.27
CA HIS A 265 18.04 -17.47 -1.26
C HIS A 265 18.61 -17.47 0.16
N PHE A 266 17.87 -16.97 1.14
CA PHE A 266 18.33 -16.87 2.53
C PHE A 266 18.29 -18.19 3.30
N ASN A 267 17.47 -19.18 2.92
CA ASN A 267 17.22 -20.38 3.74
C ASN A 267 17.64 -21.71 3.12
N SER A 268 18.39 -21.68 2.01
CA SER A 268 18.65 -22.86 1.15
C SER A 268 17.37 -23.37 0.48
N ALA A 269 17.47 -23.87 -0.75
CA ALA A 269 16.37 -24.01 -1.71
C ALA A 269 15.22 -25.02 -1.38
N SER A 270 15.03 -25.48 -0.14
CA SER A 270 13.94 -26.38 0.23
C SER A 270 13.60 -26.26 1.73
N PRO A 271 12.41 -25.76 2.15
CA PRO A 271 11.20 -26.59 2.08
C PRO A 271 9.83 -25.83 2.01
N TYR A 272 9.50 -25.08 0.95
CA TYR A 272 8.09 -24.76 0.58
C TYR A 272 7.99 -24.65 -0.95
N PRO A 273 6.89 -25.15 -1.59
CA PRO A 273 6.95 -26.20 -2.59
C PRO A 273 7.65 -25.80 -3.90
N ALA A 274 8.20 -26.83 -4.55
CA ALA A 274 8.82 -26.77 -5.86
C ALA A 274 7.88 -26.12 -6.87
N GLU A 275 8.30 -24.97 -7.42
CA GLU A 275 7.50 -24.06 -8.25
C GLU A 275 6.15 -23.72 -7.59
N MET A 276 5.85 -22.43 -7.40
CA MET A 276 4.47 -22.09 -7.67
C MET A 276 4.27 -22.52 -9.11
N VAL A 277 3.57 -23.63 -9.32
CA VAL A 277 2.87 -23.84 -10.56
C VAL A 277 1.92 -22.66 -10.59
N LEU A 278 2.40 -21.51 -11.11
CA LEU A 278 1.56 -20.57 -11.81
C LEU A 278 0.70 -21.51 -12.64
N PRO A 279 -0.62 -21.62 -12.36
CA PRO A 279 -1.43 -22.49 -13.18
C PRO A 279 -1.02 -22.13 -14.59
N ALA A 280 -0.54 -23.13 -15.35
CA ALA A 280 -0.35 -22.92 -16.77
C ALA A 280 -1.60 -22.15 -17.19
N GLN A 281 -1.45 -21.05 -17.93
CA GLN A 281 -2.60 -20.44 -18.58
C GLN A 281 -3.20 -21.57 -19.43
N THR A 282 -4.04 -22.39 -18.80
CA THR A 282 -5.18 -23.01 -19.42
C THR A 282 -5.81 -21.77 -19.99
N ALA A 283 -5.81 -21.68 -21.32
CA ALA A 283 -6.63 -20.71 -21.99
C ALA A 283 -7.98 -20.86 -21.30
N VAL A 284 -8.29 -19.95 -20.39
CA VAL A 284 -9.55 -19.97 -19.67
C VAL A 284 -10.51 -19.85 -20.83
N PRO A 285 -11.34 -20.87 -21.12
CA PRO A 285 -12.38 -20.66 -22.10
C PRO A 285 -13.10 -19.41 -21.59
N PRO A 286 -13.12 -18.32 -22.38
CA PRO A 286 -13.31 -16.96 -21.87
C PRO A 286 -14.40 -17.04 -20.82
N THR A 287 -14.04 -16.80 -19.55
CA THR A 287 -15.03 -16.70 -18.49
C THR A 287 -16.11 -15.81 -19.08
N PRO A 288 -17.36 -16.28 -19.26
CA PRO A 288 -18.35 -15.54 -20.01
C PRO A 288 -18.33 -14.16 -19.42
N THR A 289 -17.80 -13.22 -20.22
CA THR A 289 -17.72 -11.84 -19.81
C THR A 289 -19.16 -11.51 -19.59
N SER A 290 -19.53 -11.16 -18.35
CA SER A 290 -20.88 -10.73 -18.08
C SER A 290 -21.24 -9.72 -19.17
N ASP A 291 -22.18 -10.06 -20.05
CA ASP A 291 -22.60 -9.24 -21.20
C ASP A 291 -23.24 -7.92 -20.72
N LEU A 292 -23.44 -7.79 -19.41
CA LEU A 292 -23.88 -6.58 -18.76
C LEU A 292 -22.89 -5.43 -19.05
N PRO A 293 -23.39 -4.28 -19.55
CA PRO A 293 -22.58 -3.09 -19.76
C PRO A 293 -21.84 -2.66 -18.50
N ARG A 294 -20.65 -2.08 -18.65
CA ARG A 294 -19.83 -1.58 -17.54
C ARG A 294 -19.96 -0.06 -17.42
N ALA A 295 -19.85 0.44 -16.20
CA ALA A 295 -19.66 1.86 -15.92
C ALA A 295 -18.56 2.06 -14.87
N ILE A 296 -17.98 3.26 -14.85
CA ILE A 296 -17.02 3.67 -13.82
C ILE A 296 -17.68 4.72 -12.94
N VAL A 297 -17.46 4.61 -11.62
CA VAL A 297 -17.82 5.65 -10.65
C VAL A 297 -16.95 6.87 -10.87
N ASN A 298 -17.54 8.00 -11.23
CA ASN A 298 -16.84 9.23 -11.55
C ASN A 298 -17.60 10.47 -11.07
N GLY A 299 -16.89 11.57 -10.81
CA GLY A 299 -17.47 12.84 -10.39
C GLY A 299 -17.89 12.88 -8.93
N THR A 300 -17.41 11.96 -8.08
CA THR A 300 -17.73 11.93 -6.64
C THR A 300 -16.81 12.83 -5.81
N ALA A 301 -15.82 13.46 -6.44
CA ALA A 301 -14.78 14.27 -5.81
C ALA A 301 -14.01 13.49 -4.72
N GLY A 302 -13.83 12.18 -4.92
CA GLY A 302 -13.12 11.29 -3.99
C GLY A 302 -13.92 10.81 -2.78
N ILE A 303 -15.18 11.23 -2.62
CA ILE A 303 -16.05 10.79 -1.50
C ILE A 303 -16.56 9.36 -1.75
N GLY A 304 -16.56 8.91 -3.00
CA GLY A 304 -17.15 7.65 -3.42
C GLY A 304 -18.67 7.74 -3.59
N LEU A 305 -19.22 6.77 -4.29
CA LEU A 305 -20.63 6.66 -4.65
C LEU A 305 -21.33 5.66 -3.73
N ARG A 306 -22.34 6.14 -3.00
CA ARG A 306 -23.11 5.32 -2.06
C ARG A 306 -24.00 4.33 -2.80
N LEU A 307 -23.72 3.04 -2.65
CA LEU A 307 -24.58 1.93 -3.06
C LEU A 307 -25.71 1.77 -2.06
N ARG A 308 -26.96 1.63 -2.54
CA ARG A 308 -28.14 1.54 -1.67
C ARG A 308 -29.01 0.33 -1.94
N THR A 309 -29.73 -0.13 -0.92
CA THR A 309 -30.67 -1.28 -1.01
C THR A 309 -31.82 -1.03 -1.99
N THR A 310 -32.31 0.20 -2.05
CA THR A 310 -33.29 0.69 -3.03
C THR A 310 -32.91 2.12 -3.45
N PRO A 311 -33.49 2.68 -4.52
CA PRO A 311 -33.36 4.10 -4.82
C PRO A 311 -33.70 4.95 -3.58
N ALA A 312 -32.77 5.81 -3.16
CA ALA A 312 -32.83 6.60 -1.93
C ALA A 312 -33.01 5.81 -0.60
N GLY A 313 -32.78 4.49 -0.62
CA GLY A 313 -32.88 3.60 0.53
C GLY A 313 -31.65 3.61 1.44
N GLU A 314 -31.51 2.58 2.27
CA GLU A 314 -30.35 2.43 3.17
C GLU A 314 -29.06 2.18 2.40
N GLU A 315 -27.96 2.72 2.91
CA GLU A 315 -26.62 2.54 2.34
C GLU A 315 -26.12 1.11 2.63
N ILE A 316 -25.58 0.46 1.60
CA ILE A 316 -24.93 -0.84 1.67
C ILE A 316 -23.43 -0.63 1.85
N GLU A 317 -22.82 0.10 0.91
CA GLU A 317 -21.39 0.39 0.87
C GLU A 317 -21.13 1.70 0.12
N ILE A 318 -19.91 2.21 0.22
CA ILE A 318 -19.42 3.32 -0.59
C ILE A 318 -18.46 2.75 -1.63
N LEU A 319 -18.80 2.93 -2.90
CA LEU A 319 -17.96 2.57 -4.03
C LEU A 319 -16.93 3.68 -4.26
N PRO A 320 -15.61 3.44 -4.12
CA PRO A 320 -14.60 4.47 -4.38
C PRO A 320 -14.71 5.09 -5.79
N GLU A 321 -14.27 6.34 -5.94
CA GLU A 321 -14.04 6.96 -7.26
C GLU A 321 -13.14 6.03 -8.10
N GLY A 322 -13.48 5.84 -9.38
CA GLY A 322 -12.80 4.91 -10.27
C GLY A 322 -13.29 3.46 -10.20
N SER A 323 -14.19 3.11 -9.27
CA SER A 323 -14.73 1.76 -9.18
C SER A 323 -15.49 1.36 -10.44
N VAL A 324 -15.18 0.19 -10.97
CA VAL A 324 -15.96 -0.42 -12.06
C VAL A 324 -17.21 -1.10 -11.47
N VAL A 325 -18.35 -0.88 -12.11
CA VAL A 325 -19.61 -1.55 -11.79
C VAL A 325 -20.24 -2.17 -13.04
N LEU A 326 -20.96 -3.28 -12.86
CA LEU A 326 -21.80 -3.88 -13.89
C LEU A 326 -23.19 -3.27 -13.82
N LEU A 327 -23.69 -2.77 -14.95
CA LEU A 327 -25.04 -2.24 -15.08
C LEU A 327 -26.03 -3.39 -15.21
N LEU A 328 -26.93 -3.52 -14.25
CA LEU A 328 -27.99 -4.54 -14.29
C LEU A 328 -29.14 -4.08 -15.22
N ASP A 329 -29.91 -5.03 -15.74
CA ASP A 329 -30.95 -4.81 -16.75
C ASP A 329 -32.21 -4.09 -16.22
N ASP A 330 -32.23 -3.75 -14.93
CA ASP A 330 -33.32 -3.01 -14.33
C ASP A 330 -33.50 -1.63 -14.98
N ILE A 331 -34.78 -1.26 -15.11
CA ILE A 331 -35.19 0.01 -15.69
C ILE A 331 -34.66 1.13 -14.78
N PRO A 332 -33.90 2.11 -15.31
CA PRO A 332 -33.49 3.26 -14.50
C PRO A 332 -34.72 3.98 -13.96
N THR A 333 -34.68 4.33 -12.68
CA THR A 333 -35.79 5.02 -12.01
C THR A 333 -35.39 6.42 -11.61
N ASP A 334 -36.23 7.41 -11.89
CA ASP A 334 -36.07 8.75 -11.34
C ASP A 334 -36.85 8.86 -10.03
N ILE A 335 -36.15 9.22 -8.94
CA ILE A 335 -36.79 9.56 -7.67
C ILE A 335 -36.19 10.87 -7.18
N ASN A 336 -37.06 11.85 -6.91
CA ASN A 336 -36.69 13.18 -6.42
C ASN A 336 -35.70 13.92 -7.34
N GLY A 337 -35.77 13.70 -8.66
CA GLY A 337 -34.89 14.36 -9.63
C GLY A 337 -33.48 13.78 -9.68
N VAL A 338 -33.27 12.60 -9.09
CA VAL A 338 -32.05 11.81 -9.23
C VAL A 338 -32.39 10.58 -10.04
N ALA A 339 -31.70 10.39 -11.17
CA ALA A 339 -31.76 9.15 -11.92
C ALA A 339 -30.96 8.07 -11.18
N TRP A 340 -31.55 6.90 -10.98
CA TRP A 340 -30.91 5.77 -10.30
C TRP A 340 -30.63 4.62 -11.26
N ARG A 341 -29.47 3.99 -11.10
CA ARG A 341 -29.06 2.77 -11.81
C ARG A 341 -28.84 1.63 -10.84
N HIS A 342 -29.38 0.46 -11.19
CA HIS A 342 -29.08 -0.79 -10.48
C HIS A 342 -27.75 -1.33 -10.99
N VAL A 343 -26.85 -1.64 -10.07
CA VAL A 343 -25.48 -2.03 -10.37
C VAL A 343 -25.02 -3.18 -9.48
N ARG A 344 -24.05 -3.95 -9.98
CA ARG A 344 -23.28 -4.91 -9.19
C ARG A 344 -21.82 -4.47 -9.13
N SER A 345 -21.24 -4.37 -7.94
CA SER A 345 -19.81 -4.12 -7.76
C SER A 345 -18.98 -5.33 -8.16
N VAL A 346 -17.70 -5.12 -8.45
CA VAL A 346 -16.77 -6.23 -8.78
C VAL A 346 -16.58 -7.20 -7.61
N LEU A 347 -16.87 -6.77 -6.38
CA LEU A 347 -16.84 -7.59 -5.17
C LEU A 347 -18.17 -8.34 -4.93
N GLY A 348 -19.17 -8.16 -5.79
CA GLY A 348 -20.43 -8.90 -5.78
C GLY A 348 -21.60 -8.22 -5.06
N SER A 349 -21.40 -7.03 -4.46
CA SER A 349 -22.48 -6.26 -3.84
C SER A 349 -23.43 -5.71 -4.90
N GLU A 350 -24.74 -5.89 -4.71
CA GLU A 350 -25.79 -5.38 -5.62
C GLU A 350 -26.59 -4.26 -4.96
N GLY A 351 -26.88 -3.21 -5.71
CA GLY A 351 -27.69 -2.11 -5.21
C GLY A 351 -27.81 -0.93 -6.19
N TRP A 352 -28.39 0.16 -5.72
CA TRP A 352 -28.75 1.32 -6.50
C TRP A 352 -27.82 2.50 -6.24
N VAL A 353 -27.37 3.15 -7.31
CA VAL A 353 -26.53 4.35 -7.27
C VAL A 353 -27.10 5.47 -8.13
N GLY A 354 -26.67 6.71 -7.88
CA GLY A 354 -27.00 7.85 -8.73
C GLY A 354 -26.32 7.75 -10.09
N ALA A 355 -27.10 7.81 -11.16
CA ALA A 355 -26.64 7.63 -12.54
C ALA A 355 -25.66 8.71 -13.01
N ASP A 356 -25.79 9.94 -12.48
CA ASP A 356 -24.92 11.07 -12.84
C ASP A 356 -23.45 10.85 -12.46
N TYR A 357 -23.19 9.90 -11.56
CA TYR A 357 -21.86 9.50 -11.12
C TYR A 357 -21.35 8.25 -11.85
N LEU A 358 -22.01 7.83 -12.93
CA LEU A 358 -21.61 6.70 -13.75
C LEU A 358 -21.26 7.17 -15.15
N ILE A 359 -20.06 6.82 -15.61
CA ILE A 359 -19.62 7.01 -17.00
C ILE A 359 -19.50 5.66 -17.72
N THR A 360 -20.13 5.54 -18.89
CA THR A 360 -20.19 4.30 -19.68
C THR A 360 -19.25 4.28 -20.90
N ASP A 361 -18.72 5.44 -21.30
CA ASP A 361 -18.01 5.62 -22.58
C ASP A 361 -16.49 5.69 -22.41
N PHE A 362 -15.88 4.70 -21.75
CA PHE A 362 -14.43 4.68 -21.50
C PHE A 362 -13.62 3.84 -22.49
N LEU A 363 -14.27 3.18 -23.47
CA LEU A 363 -13.60 2.33 -24.47
C LEU A 363 -13.49 2.96 -25.88
N GLN A 364 -13.73 4.27 -26.04
CA GLN A 364 -13.72 4.92 -27.36
C GLN A 364 -12.69 6.02 -27.60
N GLN A 365 -11.71 6.22 -26.72
CA GLN A 365 -10.61 7.14 -27.03
C GLN A 365 -9.27 6.42 -26.86
N ASN A 366 -8.68 6.14 -28.03
CA ASN A 366 -7.38 5.50 -28.25
C ASN A 366 -6.23 6.18 -27.51
#